data_AF-A0A7D5TBL3-F1
#
_entry.id   AF-A0A7D5TBL3-F1
#
_cell.length_a   1.000
_cell.length_b   1.000
_cell.length_c   1.000
_cell.angle_alpha   90.00
_cell.angle_beta   90.00
_cell.angle_gamma   90.00
#
_symmetry.space_group_name_H-M   'P 1'
#
loop_
_entity.id
_entity.type
_entity.pdbx_description
1 polymer ?
#
loop_
_entity_poly.entity_id
_entity_poly.type
_entity_poly.pdbx_seq_one_letter_code
_entity_poly.pdbx_strand_id
1 'polypeptide(L)'
;MDTAPPRDDLLAELRNFHEDIGRVPTVREMRNEGPYSPHYYKDKFGSWHDALRAADIQPTHGVRPDVDREELVTSLQEVDEKIERSPRRTDVDEHGEFPYILYDEEFGSFVHALEEAGISPDEKQYRFSSVETPPELRGSANIQKLREGGPTPGSELPQGRSMKDRERGVWKFRISSGAIEQPDPIYYLNGEHVPELVIRRFFKSNPHVLEHRDPHGIRMAIGEHKPSWKEIGFEVVDELVSEGAFPEASFANLIVVRVNASEMSQYCFERSIETLIDGGEIPDDNIDSSDKHPIWGFSEEQEMIWRDLSERDGILFATQQGTFTHYMSVRETVQDTDFMIDLWVEYEDGIRAGGIEEPQPYIVIGEEIREISVPETELAADLDVELSESAVQQLNEERLETFTNRFGNFTTYLRDRERSDTGSSTITLGADSDLQDVSEALLGFPTDELPLFAEESRLNEVDTQVRKAAFREGIYEIYSGCAICGKLFESPSGEHNLEAAHILPRADDGPDVLQNGLALCSRHHWAFDNGWFEIDETYEIEIQDHPNLAGHEEFLRFNGESLHLPEREGLHPHPQYIQERNRRQDE
;
A
#
# COMPACT_ATOMS: atom_id res chain seq x y z
N MET A 1 9.65 -46.77 -7.64
CA MET A 1 8.81 -47.65 -6.81
C MET A 1 9.39 -47.57 -5.42
N ASP A 2 8.83 -46.72 -4.55
CA ASP A 2 9.02 -46.86 -3.11
C ASP A 2 7.67 -47.25 -2.54
N THR A 3 7.55 -48.53 -2.22
CA THR A 3 6.39 -49.10 -1.57
C THR A 3 6.35 -48.62 -0.13
N ALA A 4 5.23 -48.04 0.30
CA ALA A 4 5.04 -47.59 1.68
C ALA A 4 5.41 -48.71 2.69
N PRO A 5 6.15 -48.40 3.77
CA PRO A 5 6.57 -49.41 4.75
C PRO A 5 5.36 -50.15 5.35
N PRO A 6 5.47 -51.47 5.61
CA PRO A 6 4.41 -52.22 6.23
C PRO A 6 4.20 -51.78 7.69
N ARG A 7 2.97 -51.97 8.18
CA ARG A 7 2.51 -51.48 9.48
C ARG A 7 3.38 -51.97 10.64
N ASP A 8 3.82 -53.22 10.58
CA ASP A 8 4.58 -53.85 11.68
C ASP A 8 6.03 -53.33 11.74
N ASP A 9 6.64 -53.02 10.59
CA ASP A 9 7.98 -52.42 10.52
C ASP A 9 7.98 -51.01 11.14
N LEU A 10 6.94 -50.20 10.85
CA LEU A 10 6.79 -48.88 11.46
C LEU A 10 6.76 -48.96 13.00
N LEU A 11 6.02 -49.93 13.56
CA LEU A 11 5.93 -50.10 15.02
C LEU A 11 7.23 -50.58 15.65
N ALA A 12 7.93 -51.51 15.00
CA ALA A 12 9.21 -52.01 15.48
C ALA A 12 10.25 -50.88 15.54
N GLU A 13 10.35 -50.10 14.47
CA GLU A 13 11.29 -48.99 14.40
C GLU A 13 10.93 -47.83 15.34
N LEU A 14 9.64 -47.57 15.58
CA LEU A 14 9.22 -46.57 16.58
C LEU A 14 9.59 -46.98 18.01
N ARG A 15 9.56 -48.29 18.33
CA ARG A 15 10.02 -48.82 19.62
C ARG A 15 11.53 -48.74 19.78
N ASN A 16 12.28 -49.15 18.75
CA ASN A 16 13.74 -49.05 18.76
C ASN A 16 14.18 -47.60 18.96
N PHE A 17 13.56 -46.67 18.21
CA PHE A 17 13.85 -45.24 18.33
C PHE A 17 13.52 -44.70 19.73
N HIS A 18 12.42 -45.15 20.34
CA HIS A 18 12.08 -44.82 21.73
C HIS A 18 13.12 -45.32 22.74
N GLU A 19 13.59 -46.55 22.58
CA GLU A 19 14.63 -47.13 23.43
C GLU A 19 15.97 -46.40 23.26
N ASP A 20 16.33 -46.03 22.03
CA ASP A 20 17.58 -45.35 21.70
C ASP A 20 17.66 -43.93 22.31
N ILE A 21 16.56 -43.17 22.25
CA ILE A 21 16.51 -41.82 22.83
C ILE A 21 16.16 -41.82 24.32
N GLY A 22 15.73 -42.95 24.88
CA GLY A 22 15.38 -43.11 26.30
C GLY A 22 14.16 -42.29 26.78
N ARG A 23 13.39 -41.70 25.86
CA ARG A 23 12.20 -40.87 26.14
C ARG A 23 11.14 -41.04 25.05
N VAL A 24 9.92 -40.57 25.28
CA VAL A 24 8.83 -40.70 24.29
C VAL A 24 9.17 -39.88 23.03
N PRO A 25 9.25 -40.49 21.84
CA PRO A 25 9.61 -39.78 20.62
C PRO A 25 8.60 -38.72 20.20
N THR A 26 9.08 -37.52 19.87
CA THR A 26 8.29 -36.46 19.25
C THR A 26 8.25 -36.62 17.72
N VAL A 27 7.24 -35.99 17.08
CA VAL A 27 7.14 -35.93 15.62
C VAL A 27 8.36 -35.27 14.98
N ARG A 28 8.96 -34.28 15.67
CA ARG A 28 10.15 -33.54 15.17
C ARG A 28 11.39 -34.42 15.19
N GLU A 29 11.60 -35.17 16.26
CA GLU A 29 12.73 -36.11 16.38
C GLU A 29 12.62 -37.25 15.37
N MET A 30 11.44 -37.84 15.22
CA MET A 30 11.22 -38.87 14.20
C MET A 30 11.44 -38.34 12.77
N ARG A 31 11.18 -37.05 12.51
CA ARG A 31 11.46 -36.42 11.21
C ARG A 31 12.95 -36.26 10.94
N ASN A 32 13.71 -35.87 11.97
CA ASN A 32 15.10 -35.45 11.82
C ASN A 32 16.08 -36.62 11.95
N GLU A 33 15.78 -37.56 12.83
CA GLU A 33 16.71 -38.61 13.28
C GLU A 33 16.08 -40.01 13.19
N GLY A 34 14.79 -40.08 12.85
CA GLY A 34 14.05 -41.32 12.79
C GLY A 34 14.27 -42.13 11.51
N PRO A 35 14.08 -43.45 11.56
CA PRO A 35 14.27 -44.35 10.43
C PRO A 35 13.21 -44.20 9.32
N TYR A 36 12.03 -43.66 9.66
CA TYR A 36 10.94 -43.41 8.72
C TYR A 36 10.27 -42.06 8.94
N SER A 37 9.85 -41.42 7.85
CA SER A 37 9.12 -40.15 7.91
C SER A 37 7.83 -40.26 8.75
N PRO A 38 7.54 -39.27 9.63
CA PRO A 38 6.28 -39.20 10.38
C PRO A 38 5.01 -39.27 9.53
N HIS A 39 5.12 -38.97 8.23
CA HIS A 39 4.04 -39.12 7.26
C HIS A 39 3.51 -40.56 7.22
N TYR A 40 4.39 -41.58 7.21
CA TYR A 40 3.97 -42.99 7.13
C TYR A 40 3.24 -43.46 8.38
N TYR A 41 3.61 -42.92 9.54
CA TYR A 41 2.92 -43.17 10.80
C TYR A 41 1.53 -42.54 10.82
N LYS A 42 1.40 -41.30 10.34
CA LYS A 42 0.10 -40.63 10.23
C LYS A 42 -0.82 -41.35 9.23
N ASP A 43 -0.32 -41.74 8.08
CA ASP A 43 -1.09 -42.43 7.03
C ASP A 43 -1.61 -43.80 7.49
N LYS A 44 -0.77 -44.59 8.18
CA LYS A 44 -1.15 -45.96 8.61
C LYS A 44 -1.96 -46.03 9.90
N PHE A 45 -1.78 -45.07 10.81
CA PHE A 45 -2.39 -45.12 12.15
C PHE A 45 -3.38 -43.97 12.41
N GLY A 46 -3.55 -43.04 11.46
CA GLY A 46 -4.43 -41.88 11.57
C GLY A 46 -3.78 -40.70 12.30
N SER A 47 -3.08 -40.95 13.40
CA SER A 47 -2.37 -39.92 14.17
C SER A 47 -1.06 -40.43 14.78
N TRP A 48 -0.17 -39.50 15.17
CA TRP A 48 1.07 -39.83 15.89
C TRP A 48 0.80 -40.52 17.24
N HIS A 49 -0.25 -40.09 17.94
CA HIS A 49 -0.67 -40.67 19.21
C HIS A 49 -1.16 -42.11 19.05
N ASP A 50 -1.89 -42.40 17.98
CA ASP A 50 -2.36 -43.75 17.70
C ASP A 50 -1.21 -44.67 17.28
N ALA A 51 -0.16 -44.13 16.64
CA ALA A 51 1.08 -44.86 16.37
C ALA A 51 1.84 -45.20 17.65
N LEU A 52 2.02 -44.25 18.57
CA LEU A 52 2.65 -44.48 19.88
C LEU A 52 1.88 -45.53 20.70
N ARG A 53 0.55 -45.44 20.74
CA ARG A 53 -0.31 -46.41 21.43
C ARG A 53 -0.22 -47.80 20.80
N ALA A 54 -0.21 -47.90 19.47
CA ALA A 54 -0.02 -49.16 18.77
C ALA A 54 1.38 -49.76 19.00
N ALA A 55 2.37 -48.93 19.32
CA ALA A 55 3.71 -49.32 19.73
C ALA A 55 3.83 -49.63 21.22
N ASP A 56 2.75 -49.58 22.01
CA ASP A 56 2.75 -49.75 23.47
C ASP A 56 3.61 -48.71 24.22
N ILE A 57 3.84 -47.55 23.58
CA ILE A 57 4.53 -46.40 24.18
C ILE A 57 3.46 -45.46 24.72
N GLN A 58 3.52 -45.16 26.02
CA GLN A 58 2.60 -44.21 26.64
C GLN A 58 2.84 -42.83 26.06
N PRO A 59 1.84 -42.20 25.40
CA PRO A 59 1.99 -40.85 24.89
C PRO A 59 2.18 -39.88 26.06
N THR A 60 3.03 -38.88 25.86
CA THR A 60 3.31 -37.83 26.86
C THR A 60 2.07 -37.00 27.23
N HIS A 61 0.95 -37.16 26.52
CA HIS A 61 -0.33 -36.54 26.82
C HIS A 61 -1.44 -37.60 26.90
N GLY A 62 -2.12 -37.68 28.05
CA GLY A 62 -3.39 -38.42 28.20
C GLY A 62 -3.51 -39.43 29.35
N VAL A 63 -2.47 -39.62 30.17
CA VAL A 63 -2.58 -40.29 31.48
C VAL A 63 -2.06 -39.30 32.51
N ARG A 64 -2.89 -38.92 33.50
CA ARG A 64 -2.46 -38.04 34.60
C ARG A 64 -1.32 -38.73 35.35
N PRO A 65 -0.09 -38.18 35.37
CA PRO A 65 0.90 -38.57 36.37
C PRO A 65 0.32 -38.25 37.75
N ASP A 66 0.61 -39.07 38.76
CA ASP A 66 0.37 -38.73 40.16
C ASP A 66 1.45 -37.71 40.56
N VAL A 67 1.34 -36.49 40.03
CA VAL A 67 2.26 -35.36 40.24
C VAL A 67 1.53 -34.32 41.07
N ASP A 68 2.18 -33.81 42.10
CA ASP A 68 1.58 -32.78 42.95
C ASP A 68 1.90 -31.36 42.45
N ARG A 69 1.16 -30.40 43.00
CA ARG A 69 1.23 -28.98 42.62
C ARG A 69 2.60 -28.36 42.90
N GLU A 70 3.32 -28.86 43.90
CA GLU A 70 4.63 -28.35 44.33
C GLU A 70 5.75 -28.83 43.39
N GLU A 71 5.64 -30.08 42.92
CA GLU A 71 6.53 -30.65 41.89
C GLU A 71 6.40 -29.89 40.56
N LEU A 72 5.19 -29.52 40.15
CA LEU A 72 4.98 -28.71 38.95
C LEU A 72 5.62 -27.32 39.08
N VAL A 73 5.42 -26.62 40.20
CA VAL A 73 6.06 -25.31 40.44
C VAL A 73 7.59 -25.41 40.36
N THR A 74 8.17 -26.42 40.99
CA THR A 74 9.62 -26.63 40.99
C THR A 74 10.15 -26.86 39.57
N SER A 75 9.48 -27.71 38.79
CA SER A 75 9.86 -27.98 37.40
C SER A 75 9.80 -26.72 36.53
N LEU A 76 8.80 -25.86 36.74
CA LEU A 76 8.66 -24.60 36.00
C LEU A 76 9.76 -23.59 36.33
N GLN A 77 10.18 -23.52 37.60
CA GLN A 77 11.30 -22.68 38.04
C GLN A 77 12.63 -23.16 37.43
N GLU A 78 12.86 -24.47 37.35
CA GLU A 78 14.05 -25.02 36.70
C GLU A 78 14.11 -24.73 35.19
N VAL A 79 12.94 -24.63 34.53
CA VAL A 79 12.87 -24.19 33.13
C VAL A 79 13.24 -22.72 33.01
N ASP A 80 12.72 -21.85 33.89
CA ASP A 80 13.03 -20.41 33.93
C ASP A 80 14.53 -20.15 34.14
N GLU A 81 15.20 -20.91 35.02
CA GLU A 81 16.64 -20.78 35.24
C GLU A 81 17.50 -21.13 34.00
N LYS A 82 16.96 -21.93 33.07
CA LYS A 82 17.67 -22.38 31.86
C LYS A 82 17.54 -21.42 30.69
N ILE A 83 16.67 -20.41 30.78
CA ILE A 83 16.34 -19.52 29.67
C ILE A 83 16.37 -18.05 30.09
N GLU A 84 16.71 -17.15 29.17
CA GLU A 84 16.87 -15.71 29.48
C GLU A 84 15.55 -14.91 29.43
N ARG A 85 14.39 -15.57 29.40
CA ARG A 85 13.07 -14.94 29.28
C ARG A 85 11.98 -15.77 29.98
N SER A 86 10.84 -15.15 30.31
CA SER A 86 9.69 -15.88 30.87
C SER A 86 9.36 -17.14 30.04
N PRO A 87 9.19 -18.32 30.68
CA PRO A 87 8.88 -19.58 30.02
C PRO A 87 7.55 -19.50 29.27
N ARG A 88 7.56 -19.98 28.03
CA ARG A 88 6.36 -20.22 27.23
C ARG A 88 6.03 -21.71 27.26
N ARG A 89 4.81 -22.06 26.87
CA ARG A 89 4.34 -23.46 26.78
C ARG A 89 5.31 -24.37 26.01
N THR A 90 5.85 -23.87 24.91
CA THR A 90 6.84 -24.61 24.10
C THR A 90 8.15 -24.85 24.83
N ASP A 91 8.58 -23.93 25.70
CA ASP A 91 9.83 -24.09 26.44
C ASP A 91 9.67 -25.12 27.55
N VAL A 92 8.49 -25.19 28.17
CA VAL A 92 8.15 -26.24 29.14
C VAL A 92 8.08 -27.61 28.46
N ASP A 93 7.52 -27.70 27.26
CA ASP A 93 7.53 -28.97 26.51
C ASP A 93 8.93 -29.38 26.02
N GLU A 94 9.81 -28.41 25.72
CA GLU A 94 11.15 -28.69 25.22
C GLU A 94 12.18 -28.95 26.34
N HIS A 95 12.03 -28.30 27.49
CA HIS A 95 13.03 -28.29 28.57
C HIS A 95 12.51 -28.76 29.93
N GLY A 96 11.20 -28.86 30.10
CA GLY A 96 10.55 -29.28 31.34
C GLY A 96 10.42 -30.79 31.46
N GLU A 97 10.27 -31.25 32.71
CA GLU A 97 10.04 -32.67 33.01
C GLU A 97 8.59 -33.08 32.74
N PHE A 98 7.67 -32.13 32.83
CA PHE A 98 6.23 -32.32 32.65
C PHE A 98 5.69 -31.49 31.47
N PRO A 99 4.73 -32.02 30.70
CA PRO A 99 4.12 -31.30 29.59
C PRO A 99 3.32 -30.08 30.08
N TYR A 100 3.29 -29.01 29.28
CA TYR A 100 2.63 -27.76 29.68
C TYR A 100 1.14 -27.93 30.03
N ILE A 101 0.46 -28.94 29.46
CA ILE A 101 -0.98 -29.15 29.66
C ILE A 101 -1.33 -29.42 31.12
N LEU A 102 -0.43 -30.05 31.89
CA LEU A 102 -0.65 -30.35 33.31
C LEU A 102 -0.73 -29.07 34.15
N TYR A 103 0.00 -28.03 33.74
CA TYR A 103 -0.02 -26.73 34.38
C TYR A 103 -1.34 -25.98 34.09
N ASP A 104 -1.84 -26.06 32.86
CA ASP A 104 -3.15 -25.51 32.51
C ASP A 104 -4.28 -26.24 33.30
N GLU A 105 -4.20 -27.56 33.46
CA GLU A 105 -5.19 -28.34 34.22
C GLU A 105 -5.15 -28.07 35.74
N GLU A 106 -3.95 -28.02 36.35
CA GLU A 106 -3.79 -27.91 37.81
C GLU A 106 -3.94 -26.46 38.33
N PHE A 107 -3.51 -25.47 37.54
CA PHE A 107 -3.55 -24.06 37.93
C PHE A 107 -4.69 -23.29 37.24
N GLY A 108 -5.46 -23.97 36.38
CA GLY A 108 -6.56 -23.40 35.60
C GLY A 108 -6.10 -22.51 34.43
N SER A 109 -4.85 -22.05 34.46
CA SER A 109 -4.15 -21.46 33.31
C SER A 109 -2.63 -21.53 33.51
N PHE A 110 -1.90 -21.58 32.41
CA PHE A 110 -0.44 -21.52 32.40
C PHE A 110 0.10 -20.20 32.98
N VAL A 111 -0.67 -19.10 32.86
CA VAL A 111 -0.32 -17.80 33.45
C VAL A 111 -0.35 -17.87 34.99
N HIS A 112 -1.39 -18.47 35.57
CA HIS A 112 -1.44 -18.68 37.02
C HIS A 112 -0.31 -19.60 37.51
N ALA A 113 0.09 -20.60 36.72
CA ALA A 113 1.21 -21.47 37.07
C ALA A 113 2.54 -20.68 37.15
N LEU A 114 2.78 -19.76 36.20
CA LEU A 114 3.94 -18.86 36.23
C LEU A 114 3.91 -17.93 37.45
N GLU A 115 2.76 -17.31 37.73
CA GLU A 115 2.59 -16.40 38.87
C GLU A 115 2.80 -17.12 40.21
N GLU A 116 2.26 -18.34 40.37
CA GLU A 116 2.46 -19.16 41.57
C GLU A 116 3.93 -19.59 41.72
N ALA A 117 4.63 -19.83 40.60
CA ALA A 117 6.07 -20.09 40.58
C ALA A 117 6.93 -18.84 40.85
N GLY A 118 6.33 -17.66 40.98
CA GLY A 118 7.04 -16.40 41.21
C GLY A 118 7.65 -15.78 39.94
N ILE A 119 7.23 -16.26 38.77
CA ILE A 119 7.74 -15.83 37.46
C ILE A 119 6.77 -14.82 36.85
N SER A 120 7.28 -13.69 36.36
CA SER A 120 6.45 -12.64 35.75
C SER A 120 6.09 -12.99 34.30
N PRO A 121 4.79 -13.19 33.96
CA PRO A 121 4.38 -13.53 32.61
C PRO A 121 4.52 -12.35 31.64
N ASP A 122 4.85 -12.64 30.38
CA ASP A 122 4.98 -11.64 29.33
C ASP A 122 3.61 -11.19 28.79
N GLU A 123 3.50 -10.01 28.18
CA GLU A 123 2.21 -9.41 27.76
C GLU A 123 1.42 -10.34 26.82
N LYS A 124 2.13 -11.00 25.91
CA LYS A 124 1.54 -11.96 24.97
C LYS A 124 0.87 -13.12 25.70
N GLN A 125 1.39 -13.55 26.85
CA GLN A 125 0.85 -14.70 27.59
C GLN A 125 -0.49 -14.36 28.25
N TYR A 126 -0.67 -13.13 28.75
CA TYR A 126 -1.96 -12.66 29.25
C TYR A 126 -3.03 -12.58 28.14
N ARG A 127 -2.65 -12.13 26.93
CA ARG A 127 -3.57 -12.00 25.77
C ARG A 127 -4.18 -13.34 25.31
N PHE A 128 -3.49 -14.46 25.56
CA PHE A 128 -3.93 -15.80 25.15
C PHE A 128 -4.38 -16.69 26.32
N SER A 129 -4.61 -16.10 27.50
CA SER A 129 -5.08 -16.81 28.71
C SER A 129 -6.56 -16.56 28.99
N SER A 130 -7.18 -17.46 29.75
CA SER A 130 -8.55 -17.30 30.29
C SER A 130 -8.62 -16.43 31.56
N VAL A 131 -7.49 -15.86 32.00
CA VAL A 131 -7.37 -15.04 33.21
C VAL A 131 -7.73 -13.59 32.91
N GLU A 132 -8.36 -12.89 33.87
CA GLU A 132 -8.57 -11.45 33.74
C GLU A 132 -7.21 -10.73 33.65
N THR A 133 -6.97 -10.09 32.50
CA THR A 133 -5.75 -9.30 32.26
C THR A 133 -5.58 -8.24 33.37
N PRO A 134 -4.39 -8.10 34.00
CA PRO A 134 -4.16 -7.11 35.05
C PRO A 134 -4.50 -5.67 34.63
N PRO A 135 -4.96 -4.79 35.55
CA PRO A 135 -5.35 -3.42 35.24
C PRO A 135 -4.30 -2.58 34.49
N GLU A 136 -2.99 -2.80 34.74
CA GLU A 136 -1.92 -2.11 34.00
C GLU A 136 -1.88 -2.52 32.50
N LEU A 137 -2.52 -3.63 32.15
CA LEU A 137 -2.52 -4.28 30.84
C LEU A 137 -3.90 -4.27 30.13
N ARG A 138 -4.99 -3.76 30.76
CA ARG A 138 -6.40 -3.82 30.28
C ARG A 138 -6.79 -2.94 29.07
N GLY A 139 -5.87 -2.23 28.44
CA GLY A 139 -6.22 -1.37 27.29
C GLY A 139 -6.86 -0.03 27.67
N SER A 140 -7.27 0.76 26.69
CA SER A 140 -7.97 2.06 26.86
C SER A 140 -9.49 1.90 26.77
N ALA A 141 -10.24 2.98 27.06
CA ALA A 141 -11.70 3.02 26.88
C ALA A 141 -12.14 2.71 25.43
N ASN A 142 -11.30 3.01 24.43
CA ASN A 142 -11.55 2.66 23.03
C ASN A 142 -11.49 1.15 22.81
N ILE A 143 -10.49 0.48 23.38
CA ILE A 143 -10.33 -0.99 23.28
C ILE A 143 -11.50 -1.70 23.95
N GLN A 144 -11.92 -1.21 25.12
CA GLN A 144 -13.07 -1.79 25.81
C GLN A 144 -14.36 -1.66 24.98
N LYS A 145 -14.62 -0.49 24.38
CA LYS A 145 -15.78 -0.31 23.51
C LYS A 145 -15.73 -1.25 22.28
N LEU A 146 -14.56 -1.41 21.68
CA LEU A 146 -14.39 -2.30 20.53
C LEU A 146 -14.63 -3.77 20.91
N ARG A 147 -14.19 -4.22 22.09
CA ARG A 147 -14.45 -5.60 22.57
C ARG A 147 -15.91 -5.85 22.90
N GLU A 148 -16.59 -4.86 23.46
CA GLU A 148 -18.00 -4.98 23.87
C GLU A 148 -18.97 -4.81 22.68
N GLY A 149 -18.66 -3.90 21.76
CA GLY A 149 -19.55 -3.49 20.66
C GLY A 149 -19.14 -3.95 19.26
N GLY A 150 -17.95 -4.52 19.10
CA GLY A 150 -17.38 -4.89 17.81
C GLY A 150 -16.82 -3.71 17.01
N PRO A 151 -16.62 -3.86 15.69
CA PRO A 151 -16.13 -2.78 14.83
C PRO A 151 -17.01 -1.53 14.94
N THR A 152 -16.40 -0.38 15.21
CA THR A 152 -17.11 0.84 15.62
C THR A 152 -16.68 2.04 14.77
N PRO A 153 -17.60 2.87 14.26
CA PRO A 153 -17.28 4.10 13.55
C PRO A 153 -16.44 5.06 14.40
N GLY A 154 -15.56 5.83 13.77
CA GLY A 154 -14.70 6.80 14.45
C GLY A 154 -15.49 7.83 15.25
N SER A 155 -16.60 8.30 14.68
CA SER A 155 -17.54 9.22 15.34
C SER A 155 -18.16 8.67 16.63
N GLU A 156 -18.19 7.34 16.79
CA GLU A 156 -18.79 6.67 17.94
C GLU A 156 -17.75 6.27 19.00
N LEU A 157 -16.44 6.48 18.80
CA LEU A 157 -15.44 6.10 19.80
C LEU A 157 -15.42 7.07 21.02
N PRO A 158 -15.24 6.56 22.27
CA PRO A 158 -15.29 7.40 23.48
C PRO A 158 -14.18 8.44 23.57
N GLN A 159 -13.02 8.16 22.99
CA GLN A 159 -11.86 9.04 22.94
C GLN A 159 -11.22 8.96 21.54
N GLY A 160 -10.65 10.06 21.04
CA GLY A 160 -9.80 10.01 19.85
C GLY A 160 -8.61 9.05 20.06
N ARG A 161 -8.09 8.46 18.98
CA ARG A 161 -7.01 7.45 19.04
C ARG A 161 -5.77 7.99 19.78
N SER A 162 -5.23 7.22 20.72
CA SER A 162 -3.90 7.47 21.29
C SER A 162 -2.83 6.53 20.71
N MET A 163 -1.54 6.90 20.77
CA MET A 163 -0.42 6.02 20.38
C MET A 163 -0.49 4.64 21.08
N LYS A 164 -0.93 4.61 22.34
CA LYS A 164 -1.11 3.38 23.11
C LYS A 164 -2.22 2.47 22.58
N ASP A 165 -3.22 3.01 21.87
CA ASP A 165 -4.29 2.21 21.26
C ASP A 165 -3.79 1.47 20.03
N ARG A 166 -2.88 2.09 19.26
CA ARG A 166 -2.22 1.48 18.07
C ARG A 166 -1.35 0.29 18.49
N GLU A 167 -0.50 0.48 19.49
CA GLU A 167 0.39 -0.56 20.04
C GLU A 167 -0.39 -1.77 20.58
N ARG A 168 -1.63 -1.53 21.02
CA ARG A 168 -2.54 -2.54 21.58
C ARG A 168 -3.50 -3.13 20.56
N GLY A 169 -3.30 -2.89 19.27
CA GLY A 169 -4.01 -3.58 18.20
C GLY A 169 -5.28 -2.91 17.70
N VAL A 170 -5.53 -1.63 18.01
CA VAL A 170 -6.63 -0.85 17.40
C VAL A 170 -6.22 -0.33 16.03
N TRP A 171 -6.90 -0.85 15.00
CA TRP A 171 -6.72 -0.55 13.58
C TRP A 171 -7.97 0.15 13.04
N LYS A 172 -7.86 0.78 11.86
CA LYS A 172 -8.96 1.44 11.17
C LYS A 172 -9.08 0.90 9.74
N PHE A 173 -10.30 0.85 9.23
CA PHE A 173 -10.65 0.49 7.86
C PHE A 173 -11.38 1.66 7.21
N ARG A 174 -10.97 2.03 6.00
CA ARG A 174 -11.54 3.13 5.23
C ARG A 174 -11.37 2.85 3.75
N ILE A 175 -12.41 3.13 2.96
CA ILE A 175 -12.38 3.13 1.49
C ILE A 175 -12.77 4.54 1.05
N SER A 176 -12.01 5.15 0.14
CA SER A 176 -12.41 6.44 -0.45
C SER A 176 -13.63 6.25 -1.35
N SER A 177 -14.63 7.14 -1.26
CA SER A 177 -15.84 7.10 -2.08
C SER A 177 -15.68 7.81 -3.44
N GLY A 178 -14.69 8.69 -3.58
CA GLY A 178 -14.59 9.59 -4.74
C GLY A 178 -15.53 10.80 -4.67
N ALA A 179 -16.42 10.85 -3.67
CA ALA A 179 -17.37 11.93 -3.44
C ALA A 179 -16.79 13.06 -2.56
N ILE A 180 -17.48 14.21 -2.52
CA ILE A 180 -17.22 15.31 -1.58
C ILE A 180 -17.42 14.85 -0.12
N GLU A 181 -18.35 13.93 0.12
CA GLU A 181 -18.60 13.36 1.44
C GLU A 181 -17.50 12.35 1.84
N GLN A 182 -16.77 12.68 2.90
CA GLN A 182 -15.73 11.81 3.42
C GLN A 182 -16.30 10.66 4.27
N PRO A 183 -15.88 9.40 4.02
CA PRO A 183 -16.36 8.26 4.77
C PRO A 183 -15.78 8.20 6.20
N ASP A 184 -16.65 7.89 7.16
CA ASP A 184 -16.28 7.67 8.56
C ASP A 184 -15.56 6.31 8.68
N PRO A 185 -14.29 6.29 9.13
CA PRO A 185 -13.53 5.06 9.25
C PRO A 185 -14.12 4.12 10.31
N ILE A 186 -14.10 2.83 10.04
CA ILE A 186 -14.45 1.80 11.03
C ILE A 186 -13.19 1.36 11.77
N TYR A 187 -13.19 1.51 13.09
CA TYR A 187 -12.15 1.01 13.96
C TYR A 187 -12.43 -0.42 14.41
N TYR A 188 -11.38 -1.23 14.53
CA TYR A 188 -11.47 -2.64 14.89
C TYR A 188 -10.20 -3.11 15.62
N LEU A 189 -10.29 -4.25 16.30
CA LEU A 189 -9.14 -4.89 16.94
C LEU A 189 -8.52 -5.92 16.00
N ASN A 190 -7.31 -5.65 15.55
CA ASN A 190 -6.57 -6.52 14.64
C ASN A 190 -6.23 -7.84 15.33
N GLY A 191 -6.74 -8.95 14.78
CA GLY A 191 -6.60 -10.29 15.34
C GLY A 191 -7.75 -10.73 16.27
N GLU A 192 -8.64 -9.83 16.70
CA GLU A 192 -9.84 -10.16 17.48
C GLU A 192 -11.12 -10.05 16.64
N HIS A 193 -11.21 -9.08 15.72
CA HIS A 193 -12.36 -8.91 14.83
C HIS A 193 -12.11 -9.55 13.46
N VAL A 194 -13.09 -10.32 12.97
CA VAL A 194 -13.02 -10.92 11.63
C VAL A 194 -13.21 -9.85 10.54
N PRO A 195 -12.43 -9.90 9.44
CA PRO A 195 -12.50 -8.89 8.36
C PRO A 195 -13.90 -8.66 7.79
N GLU A 196 -14.67 -9.74 7.62
CA GLU A 196 -16.04 -9.68 7.08
C GLU A 196 -16.94 -8.72 7.87
N LEU A 197 -16.94 -8.81 9.21
CA LEU A 197 -17.75 -7.95 10.07
C LEU A 197 -17.31 -6.49 9.99
N VAL A 198 -16.03 -6.24 9.76
CA VAL A 198 -15.49 -4.88 9.59
C VAL A 198 -15.99 -4.28 8.27
N ILE A 199 -15.88 -5.03 7.17
CA ILE A 199 -16.32 -4.59 5.83
C ILE A 199 -17.82 -4.33 5.81
N ARG A 200 -18.63 -5.27 6.35
CA ARG A 200 -20.09 -5.10 6.40
C ARG A 200 -20.50 -3.91 7.26
N ARG A 201 -19.83 -3.69 8.40
CA ARG A 201 -20.07 -2.50 9.23
C ARG A 201 -19.71 -1.21 8.49
N PHE A 202 -18.64 -1.22 7.71
CA PHE A 202 -18.21 -0.06 6.92
C PHE A 202 -19.26 0.37 5.91
N PHE A 203 -19.77 -0.54 5.07
CA PHE A 203 -20.81 -0.19 4.09
C PHE A 203 -22.12 0.21 4.76
N LYS A 204 -22.47 -0.41 5.89
CA LYS A 204 -23.64 0.00 6.68
C LYS A 204 -23.53 1.44 7.20
N SER A 205 -22.34 1.86 7.61
CA SER A 205 -22.09 3.22 8.11
C SER A 205 -21.85 4.24 6.99
N ASN A 206 -21.45 3.79 5.80
CA ASN A 206 -21.10 4.64 4.66
C ASN A 206 -21.80 4.17 3.37
N PRO A 207 -23.14 4.23 3.28
CA PRO A 207 -23.87 3.74 2.10
C PRO A 207 -23.50 4.50 0.81
N HIS A 208 -23.19 5.80 0.91
CA HIS A 208 -22.78 6.65 -0.23
C HIS A 208 -21.52 6.15 -0.95
N VAL A 209 -20.69 5.30 -0.32
CA VAL A 209 -19.51 4.71 -0.97
C VAL A 209 -19.91 3.80 -2.14
N LEU A 210 -21.02 3.06 -1.99
CA LEU A 210 -21.55 2.18 -3.03
C LEU A 210 -22.17 2.97 -4.18
N GLU A 211 -22.64 4.20 -3.89
CA GLU A 211 -23.14 5.09 -4.92
C GLU A 211 -21.98 5.59 -5.78
N HIS A 212 -20.88 6.09 -5.21
CA HIS A 212 -19.89 6.85 -5.98
C HIS A 212 -18.69 6.04 -6.51
N ARG A 213 -18.61 4.75 -6.17
CA ARG A 213 -17.48 3.88 -6.56
C ARG A 213 -17.97 2.59 -7.21
N ASP A 214 -17.29 2.17 -8.27
CA ASP A 214 -17.63 0.95 -8.97
C ASP A 214 -17.28 -0.30 -8.13
N PRO A 215 -18.02 -1.42 -8.30
CA PRO A 215 -17.79 -2.64 -7.53
C PRO A 215 -16.35 -3.17 -7.62
N HIS A 216 -15.69 -3.06 -8.77
CA HIS A 216 -14.31 -3.54 -8.94
C HIS A 216 -13.32 -2.63 -8.22
N GLY A 217 -13.45 -1.31 -8.35
CA GLY A 217 -12.66 -0.32 -7.64
C GLY A 217 -12.83 -0.44 -6.12
N ILE A 218 -14.03 -0.80 -5.64
CA ILE A 218 -14.26 -1.14 -4.22
C ILE A 218 -13.49 -2.41 -3.85
N ARG A 219 -13.62 -3.49 -4.63
CA ARG A 219 -12.91 -4.77 -4.41
C ARG A 219 -11.39 -4.60 -4.38
N MET A 220 -10.84 -3.80 -5.29
CA MET A 220 -9.41 -3.46 -5.31
C MET A 220 -8.99 -2.74 -4.04
N ALA A 221 -9.70 -1.68 -3.64
CA ALA A 221 -9.38 -0.97 -2.39
C ALA A 221 -9.46 -1.88 -1.16
N ILE A 222 -10.43 -2.80 -1.08
CA ILE A 222 -10.48 -3.77 0.02
C ILE A 222 -9.24 -4.68 -0.02
N GLY A 223 -8.84 -5.14 -1.20
CA GLY A 223 -7.67 -5.99 -1.41
C GLY A 223 -6.35 -5.31 -1.02
N GLU A 224 -6.26 -3.99 -1.18
CA GLU A 224 -5.11 -3.16 -0.78
C GLU A 224 -4.93 -3.06 0.74
N HIS A 225 -5.99 -3.27 1.55
CA HIS A 225 -5.87 -3.19 3.02
C HIS A 225 -4.98 -4.30 3.58
N LYS A 226 -5.23 -5.57 3.21
CA LYS A 226 -4.38 -6.74 3.53
C LYS A 226 -4.71 -7.95 2.63
N PRO A 227 -3.77 -8.88 2.41
CA PRO A 227 -4.00 -10.07 1.59
C PRO A 227 -5.20 -10.93 2.02
N SER A 228 -5.48 -11.02 3.34
CA SER A 228 -6.61 -11.79 3.88
C SER A 228 -7.98 -11.15 3.66
N TRP A 229 -8.03 -9.92 3.11
CA TRP A 229 -9.27 -9.17 2.89
C TRP A 229 -9.75 -9.29 1.45
N LYS A 230 -8.88 -9.71 0.52
CA LYS A 230 -9.20 -9.78 -0.91
C LYS A 230 -10.39 -10.69 -1.20
N GLU A 231 -10.30 -11.96 -0.84
CA GLU A 231 -11.37 -12.94 -1.10
C GLU A 231 -12.67 -12.57 -0.38
N ILE A 232 -12.58 -12.17 0.89
CA ILE A 232 -13.74 -11.77 1.72
C ILE A 232 -14.40 -10.51 1.18
N GLY A 233 -13.60 -9.53 0.75
CA GLY A 233 -14.10 -8.29 0.16
C GLY A 233 -14.84 -8.53 -1.15
N PHE A 234 -14.35 -9.47 -1.96
CA PHE A 234 -15.00 -9.84 -3.21
C PHE A 234 -16.37 -10.45 -2.94
N GLU A 235 -16.45 -11.43 -2.04
CA GLU A 235 -17.72 -12.06 -1.65
C GLU A 235 -18.75 -11.05 -1.11
N VAL A 236 -18.32 -10.14 -0.23
CA VAL A 236 -19.22 -9.13 0.35
C VAL A 236 -19.71 -8.14 -0.70
N VAL A 237 -18.85 -7.71 -1.62
CA VAL A 237 -19.25 -6.80 -2.70
C VAL A 237 -20.18 -7.50 -3.69
N ASP A 238 -19.91 -8.75 -4.06
CA ASP A 238 -20.76 -9.55 -4.96
C ASP A 238 -22.17 -9.75 -4.39
N GLU A 239 -22.27 -9.99 -3.08
CA GLU A 239 -23.55 -10.06 -2.36
C GLU A 239 -24.29 -8.72 -2.45
N LEU A 240 -23.64 -7.60 -2.12
CA LEU A 240 -24.26 -6.27 -2.19
C LEU A 240 -24.73 -5.90 -3.60
N VAL A 241 -23.98 -6.31 -4.63
CA VAL A 241 -24.39 -6.18 -6.04
C VAL A 241 -25.66 -6.99 -6.29
N SER A 242 -25.67 -8.25 -5.84
CA SER A 242 -26.79 -9.18 -6.03
C SER A 242 -28.07 -8.73 -5.30
N GLU A 243 -27.93 -8.00 -4.19
CA GLU A 243 -29.04 -7.43 -3.42
C GLU A 243 -29.59 -6.11 -4.01
N GLY A 244 -28.96 -5.57 -5.05
CA GLY A 244 -29.39 -4.31 -5.68
C GLY A 244 -29.02 -3.07 -4.87
N ALA A 245 -27.93 -3.13 -4.09
CA ALA A 245 -27.45 -1.99 -3.30
C ALA A 245 -26.75 -0.90 -4.15
N PHE A 246 -26.63 -1.09 -5.46
CA PHE A 246 -26.01 -0.15 -6.41
C PHE A 246 -27.08 0.51 -7.30
N PRO A 247 -26.98 1.82 -7.59
CA PRO A 247 -27.84 2.46 -8.56
C PRO A 247 -27.64 1.88 -9.97
N GLU A 248 -28.70 1.87 -10.79
CA GLU A 248 -28.77 1.14 -12.08
C GLU A 248 -27.75 1.58 -13.15
N ALA A 249 -27.10 2.74 -13.04
CA ALA A 249 -26.18 3.25 -14.05
C ALA A 249 -24.70 3.06 -13.66
N SER A 250 -24.00 2.22 -14.42
CA SER A 250 -22.54 2.04 -14.37
C SER A 250 -21.86 2.81 -15.52
N PHE A 251 -20.54 2.95 -15.51
CA PHE A 251 -19.80 3.53 -16.65
C PHE A 251 -20.06 2.69 -17.91
N ALA A 252 -20.89 3.22 -18.80
CA ALA A 252 -21.49 2.46 -19.90
C ALA A 252 -21.12 3.05 -21.25
N ASN A 253 -20.73 4.33 -21.30
CA ASN A 253 -20.41 5.01 -22.55
C ASN A 253 -19.11 5.81 -22.46
N LEU A 254 -18.28 5.65 -23.50
CA LEU A 254 -17.13 6.48 -23.75
C LEU A 254 -17.21 6.99 -25.20
N ILE A 255 -17.32 8.30 -25.36
CA ILE A 255 -17.43 8.92 -26.68
C ILE A 255 -16.05 9.35 -27.14
N VAL A 256 -15.67 8.93 -28.33
CA VAL A 256 -14.45 9.39 -29.00
C VAL A 256 -14.82 10.44 -30.03
N VAL A 257 -14.22 11.62 -29.92
CA VAL A 257 -14.40 12.77 -30.79
C VAL A 257 -13.08 13.11 -31.48
N ARG A 258 -13.06 13.01 -32.81
CA ARG A 258 -11.92 13.41 -33.65
C ARG A 258 -12.11 14.84 -34.09
N VAL A 259 -11.53 15.77 -33.32
CA VAL A 259 -11.65 17.21 -33.54
C VAL A 259 -11.12 17.62 -34.92
N ASN A 260 -10.08 16.94 -35.39
CA ASN A 260 -9.47 17.21 -36.71
C ASN A 260 -10.25 16.64 -37.91
N ALA A 261 -11.41 15.99 -37.69
CA ALA A 261 -12.19 15.42 -38.78
C ALA A 261 -12.88 16.48 -39.64
N SER A 262 -13.11 17.69 -39.11
CA SER A 262 -13.67 18.81 -39.86
C SER A 262 -13.29 20.17 -39.25
N GLU A 263 -13.25 21.22 -40.09
CA GLU A 263 -13.09 22.61 -39.61
C GLU A 263 -14.17 22.99 -38.58
N MET A 264 -15.36 22.39 -38.71
CA MET A 264 -16.47 22.60 -37.78
C MET A 264 -16.16 22.04 -36.39
N SER A 265 -15.69 20.80 -36.33
CA SER A 265 -15.36 20.13 -35.06
C SER A 265 -14.22 20.86 -34.34
N GLN A 266 -13.24 21.37 -35.09
CA GLN A 266 -12.18 22.20 -34.56
C GLN A 266 -12.70 23.51 -33.98
N TYR A 267 -13.58 24.21 -34.71
CA TYR A 267 -14.22 25.42 -34.21
C TYR A 267 -15.04 25.18 -32.93
N CYS A 268 -15.85 24.12 -32.87
CA CYS A 268 -16.62 23.76 -31.67
C CYS A 268 -15.72 23.52 -30.46
N PHE A 269 -14.59 22.83 -30.68
CA PHE A 269 -13.63 22.53 -29.62
C PHE A 269 -12.99 23.80 -29.07
N GLU A 270 -12.40 24.65 -29.94
CA GLU A 270 -11.78 25.91 -29.54
C GLU A 270 -12.77 26.83 -28.79
N ARG A 271 -14.05 26.83 -29.19
CA ARG A 271 -15.06 27.72 -28.60
C ARG A 271 -15.71 27.22 -27.33
N SER A 272 -16.00 25.94 -27.21
CA SER A 272 -16.81 25.45 -26.08
C SER A 272 -16.05 24.63 -25.08
N ILE A 273 -14.87 24.17 -25.46
CA ILE A 273 -14.02 23.39 -24.58
C ILE A 273 -12.91 24.28 -24.00
N GLU A 274 -12.26 25.12 -24.80
CA GLU A 274 -11.14 25.96 -24.31
C GLU A 274 -11.59 27.27 -23.65
N THR A 275 -12.75 27.83 -24.03
CA THR A 275 -13.16 29.17 -23.55
C THR A 275 -13.88 29.11 -22.19
N LEU A 276 -14.46 27.96 -21.83
CA LEU A 276 -15.29 27.69 -20.64
C LEU A 276 -16.47 28.67 -20.46
N ILE A 277 -17.69 28.15 -20.38
CA ILE A 277 -18.92 28.95 -20.36
C ILE A 277 -19.38 29.18 -18.94
N ASP A 278 -19.79 30.41 -18.62
CA ASP A 278 -20.26 30.78 -17.29
C ASP A 278 -21.58 30.05 -16.98
N GLY A 279 -21.69 29.42 -15.81
CA GLY A 279 -22.83 28.60 -15.42
C GLY A 279 -24.15 29.36 -15.47
N GLY A 280 -24.13 30.68 -15.27
CA GLY A 280 -25.30 31.54 -15.37
C GLY A 280 -25.80 31.79 -16.80
N GLU A 281 -25.02 31.42 -17.82
CA GLU A 281 -25.42 31.47 -19.23
C GLU A 281 -26.04 30.14 -19.70
N ILE A 282 -25.84 29.04 -18.96
CA ILE A 282 -26.28 27.70 -19.36
C ILE A 282 -27.80 27.53 -19.10
N PRO A 283 -28.56 26.84 -19.98
CA PRO A 283 -30.01 26.69 -19.85
C PRO A 283 -30.55 25.86 -18.65
N ASP A 284 -29.72 25.55 -17.64
CA ASP A 284 -30.14 24.78 -16.46
C ASP A 284 -30.11 25.62 -15.17
N ASP A 285 -31.27 25.72 -14.52
CA ASP A 285 -31.49 26.49 -13.29
C ASP A 285 -30.71 25.94 -12.06
N ASN A 286 -30.12 24.75 -12.14
CA ASN A 286 -29.38 24.10 -11.04
C ASN A 286 -27.86 24.27 -11.13
N ILE A 287 -27.34 24.93 -12.17
CA ILE A 287 -25.91 25.18 -12.31
C ILE A 287 -25.55 26.45 -11.56
N ASP A 288 -24.48 26.40 -10.74
CA ASP A 288 -24.02 27.56 -10.00
C ASP A 288 -23.53 28.63 -10.98
N SER A 289 -24.14 29.82 -10.92
CA SER A 289 -23.84 30.98 -11.76
C SER A 289 -22.42 31.56 -11.61
N SER A 290 -21.57 30.96 -10.77
CA SER A 290 -20.19 31.38 -10.55
C SER A 290 -19.13 30.42 -11.12
N ASP A 291 -19.52 29.21 -11.51
CA ASP A 291 -18.61 28.19 -12.04
C ASP A 291 -18.63 28.17 -13.57
N LYS A 292 -17.46 27.97 -14.18
CA LYS A 292 -17.34 27.82 -15.63
C LYS A 292 -17.24 26.37 -16.04
N HIS A 293 -17.97 25.98 -17.08
CA HIS A 293 -18.04 24.60 -17.55
C HIS A 293 -17.61 24.44 -19.01
N PRO A 294 -16.88 23.35 -19.34
CA PRO A 294 -16.68 22.97 -20.73
C PRO A 294 -17.97 22.38 -21.30
N ILE A 295 -18.24 22.67 -22.57
CA ILE A 295 -19.45 22.25 -23.25
C ILE A 295 -19.10 21.57 -24.58
N TRP A 296 -19.82 20.50 -24.91
CA TRP A 296 -19.74 19.85 -26.21
C TRP A 296 -21.12 19.69 -26.85
N GLY A 297 -21.21 19.85 -28.17
CA GLY A 297 -22.45 19.71 -28.94
C GLY A 297 -22.45 18.49 -29.85
N PHE A 298 -23.62 17.86 -29.98
CA PHE A 298 -23.92 16.79 -30.91
C PHE A 298 -24.93 17.26 -31.95
N SER A 299 -24.72 16.85 -33.20
CA SER A 299 -25.67 17.14 -34.30
C SER A 299 -26.96 16.33 -34.16
N GLU A 300 -27.96 16.64 -34.97
CA GLU A 300 -29.21 15.85 -35.02
C GLU A 300 -28.97 14.37 -35.37
N GLU A 301 -27.96 14.08 -36.18
CA GLU A 301 -27.58 12.70 -36.53
C GLU A 301 -27.02 11.92 -35.34
N GLN A 302 -26.57 12.62 -34.29
CA GLN A 302 -25.92 12.07 -33.10
C GLN A 302 -26.84 12.08 -31.86
N GLU A 303 -28.13 12.41 -32.02
CA GLU A 303 -29.11 12.44 -30.92
C GLU A 303 -29.09 11.14 -30.08
N MET A 304 -28.99 9.98 -30.75
CA MET A 304 -28.99 8.70 -30.05
C MET A 304 -27.77 8.53 -29.14
N ILE A 305 -26.59 9.00 -29.56
CA ILE A 305 -25.37 8.97 -28.74
C ILE A 305 -25.58 9.83 -27.51
N TRP A 306 -26.11 11.05 -27.69
CA TRP A 306 -26.36 11.98 -26.60
C TRP A 306 -27.38 11.44 -25.58
N ARG A 307 -28.44 10.78 -26.04
CA ARG A 307 -29.46 10.18 -25.16
C ARG A 307 -28.94 9.04 -24.29
N ASP A 308 -27.90 8.36 -24.73
CA ASP A 308 -27.32 7.23 -23.99
C ASP A 308 -26.38 7.71 -22.87
N LEU A 309 -25.95 8.98 -22.89
CA LEU A 309 -24.99 9.51 -21.92
C LEU A 309 -25.61 9.76 -20.53
N SER A 310 -24.82 9.44 -19.51
CA SER A 310 -25.10 9.70 -18.10
C SER A 310 -23.93 10.43 -17.42
N GLU A 311 -24.14 10.91 -16.20
CA GLU A 311 -23.12 11.62 -15.39
C GLU A 311 -21.88 10.76 -15.05
N ARG A 312 -21.90 9.45 -15.36
CA ARG A 312 -20.74 8.57 -15.16
C ARG A 312 -19.92 8.36 -16.42
N ASP A 313 -20.42 8.80 -17.56
CA ASP A 313 -19.81 8.60 -18.86
C ASP A 313 -18.78 9.70 -19.16
N GLY A 314 -18.07 9.56 -20.28
CA GLY A 314 -17.04 10.53 -20.64
C GLY A 314 -16.84 10.70 -22.13
N ILE A 315 -16.16 11.79 -22.47
CA ILE A 315 -15.83 12.18 -23.85
C ILE A 315 -14.32 12.36 -23.97
N LEU A 316 -13.74 11.72 -24.97
CA LEU A 316 -12.34 11.79 -25.37
C LEU A 316 -12.18 12.61 -26.63
N PHE A 317 -11.24 13.54 -26.62
CA PHE A 317 -10.95 14.41 -27.76
C PHE A 317 -9.55 14.15 -28.32
N ALA A 318 -9.50 13.87 -29.62
CA ALA A 318 -8.28 13.81 -30.40
C ALA A 318 -8.10 15.09 -31.21
N THR A 319 -7.34 16.06 -30.66
CA THR A 319 -6.92 17.27 -31.38
C THR A 319 -5.58 17.07 -32.10
N GLN A 320 -4.91 15.93 -31.86
CA GLN A 320 -3.67 15.54 -32.53
C GLN A 320 -3.84 14.16 -33.18
N GLN A 321 -3.19 13.94 -34.31
CA GLN A 321 -3.31 12.65 -35.01
C GLN A 321 -2.70 11.51 -34.19
N GLY A 322 -3.49 10.47 -33.94
CA GLY A 322 -3.04 9.25 -33.24
C GLY A 322 -2.86 9.40 -31.73
N THR A 323 -3.28 10.51 -31.13
CA THR A 323 -3.19 10.74 -29.68
C THR A 323 -4.47 11.41 -29.18
N PHE A 324 -5.05 10.87 -28.10
CA PHE A 324 -6.07 11.55 -27.33
C PHE A 324 -5.44 12.57 -26.42
N THR A 325 -5.97 13.78 -26.50
CA THR A 325 -5.37 15.01 -25.95
C THR A 325 -6.17 15.58 -24.80
N HIS A 326 -7.48 15.33 -24.76
CA HIS A 326 -8.34 15.80 -23.69
C HIS A 326 -9.37 14.75 -23.32
N TYR A 327 -9.74 14.74 -22.04
CA TYR A 327 -10.84 13.96 -21.50
C TYR A 327 -11.77 14.87 -20.71
N MET A 328 -13.07 14.67 -20.88
CA MET A 328 -14.13 15.39 -20.19
C MET A 328 -15.13 14.40 -19.59
N SER A 329 -15.36 14.46 -18.29
CA SER A 329 -16.46 13.73 -17.63
C SER A 329 -17.78 14.43 -17.91
N VAL A 330 -18.83 13.65 -18.14
CA VAL A 330 -20.18 14.18 -18.32
C VAL A 330 -20.73 14.60 -16.96
N ARG A 331 -21.18 15.84 -16.84
CA ARG A 331 -21.96 16.29 -15.67
C ARG A 331 -23.44 16.21 -15.96
N GLU A 332 -23.87 16.70 -17.12
CA GLU A 332 -25.28 16.78 -17.48
C GLU A 332 -25.48 16.84 -19.00
N THR A 333 -26.69 16.48 -19.45
CA THR A 333 -27.11 16.54 -20.85
C THR A 333 -28.30 17.49 -21.01
N VAL A 334 -28.18 18.46 -21.90
CA VAL A 334 -29.21 19.48 -22.16
C VAL A 334 -29.57 19.49 -23.65
N GLN A 335 -30.84 19.67 -23.97
CA GLN A 335 -31.28 19.90 -25.35
C GLN A 335 -31.78 21.34 -25.49
N ASP A 336 -31.02 22.20 -26.16
CA ASP A 336 -31.41 23.59 -26.40
C ASP A 336 -30.86 24.07 -27.75
N THR A 337 -31.74 24.49 -28.65
CA THR A 337 -31.34 25.02 -29.97
C THR A 337 -31.01 26.50 -29.93
N ASP A 338 -31.68 27.29 -29.08
CA ASP A 338 -31.57 28.75 -29.06
C ASP A 338 -30.26 29.17 -28.40
N PHE A 339 -29.91 28.55 -27.27
CA PHE A 339 -28.62 28.75 -26.59
C PHE A 339 -27.42 28.46 -27.52
N MET A 340 -27.57 27.50 -28.43
CA MET A 340 -26.49 27.06 -29.31
C MET A 340 -26.25 27.97 -30.50
N ILE A 341 -27.31 28.65 -30.95
CA ILE A 341 -27.19 29.72 -31.94
C ILE A 341 -26.37 30.87 -31.34
N ASP A 342 -26.63 31.22 -30.09
CA ASP A 342 -25.91 32.31 -29.42
C ASP A 342 -24.45 31.97 -29.11
N LEU A 343 -24.15 30.71 -28.79
CA LEU A 343 -22.80 30.27 -28.41
C LEU A 343 -21.83 30.17 -29.59
N TRP A 344 -22.30 29.79 -30.78
CA TRP A 344 -21.44 29.42 -31.90
C TRP A 344 -21.65 30.20 -33.20
N VAL A 345 -22.57 31.16 -33.23
CA VAL A 345 -22.77 32.04 -34.38
C VAL A 345 -22.17 33.41 -34.11
N GLU A 346 -21.23 33.83 -34.96
CA GLU A 346 -20.64 35.17 -34.87
C GLU A 346 -21.44 36.17 -35.71
N TYR A 347 -21.72 37.33 -35.12
CA TYR A 347 -22.38 38.46 -35.78
C TYR A 347 -21.43 39.66 -35.89
N GLU A 348 -21.14 40.13 -37.11
CA GLU A 348 -20.55 41.45 -37.34
C GLU A 348 -21.63 42.37 -37.94
N ASP A 349 -21.87 43.52 -37.32
CA ASP A 349 -22.89 44.50 -37.74
C ASP A 349 -24.31 43.92 -37.90
N GLY A 350 -24.66 42.91 -37.10
CA GLY A 350 -25.96 42.22 -37.16
C GLY A 350 -26.12 41.29 -38.36
N ILE A 351 -25.03 41.05 -39.11
CA ILE A 351 -24.94 40.08 -40.18
C ILE A 351 -24.09 38.92 -39.68
N ARG A 352 -24.55 37.70 -39.93
CA ARG A 352 -23.78 36.49 -39.64
C ARG A 352 -22.44 36.54 -40.39
N ALA A 353 -21.34 36.63 -39.65
CA ALA A 353 -19.98 36.84 -40.17
C ALA A 353 -19.11 35.58 -40.07
N GLY A 354 -19.53 34.62 -39.24
CA GLY A 354 -18.88 33.32 -39.01
C GLY A 354 -19.77 32.37 -38.19
N GLY A 355 -19.31 31.14 -37.97
CA GLY A 355 -19.95 30.15 -37.09
C GLY A 355 -20.65 28.96 -37.77
N ILE A 356 -21.16 28.02 -36.96
CA ILE A 356 -21.64 26.70 -37.39
C ILE A 356 -22.93 26.78 -38.22
N GLU A 357 -22.92 26.34 -39.49
CA GLU A 357 -24.07 26.41 -40.41
C GLU A 357 -25.32 25.70 -39.88
N GLU A 358 -25.12 24.58 -39.18
CA GLU A 358 -26.16 23.74 -38.58
C GLU A 358 -25.99 23.70 -37.06
N PRO A 359 -26.91 24.27 -36.25
CA PRO A 359 -26.79 24.23 -34.80
C PRO A 359 -26.77 22.78 -34.31
N GLN A 360 -25.98 22.50 -33.27
CA GLN A 360 -25.87 21.16 -32.67
C GLN A 360 -26.70 21.13 -31.38
N PRO A 361 -28.02 20.89 -31.40
CA PRO A 361 -28.89 21.20 -30.26
C PRO A 361 -28.72 20.29 -29.04
N TYR A 362 -27.91 19.23 -29.14
CA TYR A 362 -27.74 18.22 -28.10
C TYR A 362 -26.44 18.46 -27.35
N ILE A 363 -26.54 18.99 -26.14
CA ILE A 363 -25.46 19.56 -25.36
C ILE A 363 -25.03 18.60 -24.27
N VAL A 364 -23.73 18.42 -24.10
CA VAL A 364 -23.13 17.86 -22.90
C VAL A 364 -22.41 18.97 -22.17
N ILE A 365 -22.74 19.11 -20.89
CA ILE A 365 -22.03 19.97 -19.96
C ILE A 365 -21.05 19.06 -19.21
N GLY A 366 -19.77 19.40 -19.25
CA GLY A 366 -18.73 18.68 -18.55
C GLY A 366 -18.49 19.21 -17.14
N GLU A 367 -17.98 18.35 -16.27
CA GLU A 367 -17.58 18.76 -14.92
C GLU A 367 -16.22 19.48 -14.95
N GLU A 368 -15.21 18.80 -15.49
CA GLU A 368 -13.87 19.33 -15.74
C GLU A 368 -13.32 18.80 -17.07
N ILE A 369 -12.40 19.55 -17.67
CA ILE A 369 -11.58 19.04 -18.77
C ILE A 369 -10.16 18.82 -18.31
N ARG A 370 -9.63 17.64 -18.65
CA ARG A 370 -8.27 17.23 -18.32
C ARG A 370 -7.47 17.09 -19.61
N GLU A 371 -6.34 17.79 -19.69
CA GLU A 371 -5.33 17.55 -20.73
C GLU A 371 -4.66 16.19 -20.45
N ILE A 372 -4.59 15.35 -21.49
CA ILE A 372 -4.04 14.00 -21.42
C ILE A 372 -3.13 13.76 -22.63
N SER A 373 -2.28 12.75 -22.55
CA SER A 373 -1.46 12.30 -23.68
C SER A 373 -1.53 10.80 -23.78
N VAL A 374 -2.63 10.29 -24.35
CA VAL A 374 -2.90 8.85 -24.47
C VAL A 374 -2.78 8.44 -25.94
N PRO A 375 -1.77 7.64 -26.34
CA PRO A 375 -1.67 7.13 -27.69
C PRO A 375 -2.88 6.28 -28.07
N GLU A 376 -3.45 6.55 -29.25
CA GLU A 376 -4.67 5.88 -29.71
C GLU A 376 -4.49 4.36 -29.80
N THR A 377 -3.32 3.91 -30.26
CA THR A 377 -2.98 2.48 -30.37
C THR A 377 -2.91 1.78 -29.02
N GLU A 378 -2.52 2.51 -27.97
CA GLU A 378 -2.41 1.96 -26.63
C GLU A 378 -3.78 1.81 -25.99
N LEU A 379 -4.60 2.87 -26.08
CA LEU A 379 -5.97 2.81 -25.58
C LEU A 379 -6.79 1.74 -26.32
N ALA A 380 -6.64 1.62 -27.65
CA ALA A 380 -7.28 0.56 -28.42
C ALA A 380 -6.88 -0.85 -27.92
N ALA A 381 -5.62 -1.04 -27.55
CA ALA A 381 -5.13 -2.30 -26.99
C ALA A 381 -5.67 -2.57 -25.58
N ASP A 382 -5.78 -1.53 -24.73
CA ASP A 382 -6.34 -1.66 -23.38
C ASP A 382 -7.85 -1.92 -23.37
N LEU A 383 -8.57 -1.35 -24.33
CA LEU A 383 -9.99 -1.57 -24.56
C LEU A 383 -10.27 -2.91 -25.25
N ASP A 384 -9.30 -3.47 -25.97
CA ASP A 384 -9.47 -4.59 -26.92
C ASP A 384 -10.53 -4.27 -28.01
N VAL A 385 -10.50 -3.04 -28.52
CA VAL A 385 -11.44 -2.57 -29.56
C VAL A 385 -10.73 -1.88 -30.72
N GLU A 386 -11.32 -1.99 -31.92
CA GLU A 386 -10.92 -1.17 -33.06
C GLU A 386 -11.61 0.21 -32.99
N LEU A 387 -10.78 1.26 -32.93
CA LEU A 387 -11.23 2.64 -33.01
C LEU A 387 -11.43 3.02 -34.49
N SER A 388 -12.57 3.66 -34.80
CA SER A 388 -12.93 4.05 -36.16
C SER A 388 -12.48 5.46 -36.48
N GLU A 389 -12.21 5.72 -37.76
CA GLU A 389 -11.87 7.06 -38.30
C GLU A 389 -13.06 8.03 -38.38
N SER A 390 -14.23 7.67 -37.84
CA SER A 390 -15.39 8.56 -37.82
C SER A 390 -15.14 9.77 -36.92
N ALA A 391 -15.76 10.90 -37.26
CA ALA A 391 -15.65 12.13 -36.48
C ALA A 391 -16.10 11.96 -35.03
N VAL A 392 -17.14 11.14 -34.81
CA VAL A 392 -17.62 10.74 -33.49
C VAL A 392 -17.83 9.22 -33.50
N GLN A 393 -17.42 8.56 -32.41
CA GLN A 393 -17.63 7.12 -32.19
C GLN A 393 -18.08 6.91 -30.74
N GLN A 394 -19.15 6.13 -30.54
CA GLN A 394 -19.56 5.67 -29.22
C GLN A 394 -18.96 4.28 -28.95
N LEU A 395 -18.30 4.14 -27.80
CA LEU A 395 -17.99 2.85 -27.21
C LEU A 395 -19.03 2.62 -26.11
N ASN A 396 -19.89 1.63 -26.30
CA ASN A 396 -20.97 1.28 -25.40
C ASN A 396 -20.54 0.19 -24.40
N GLU A 397 -21.43 -0.18 -23.49
CA GLU A 397 -21.17 -1.13 -22.40
C GLU A 397 -20.58 -2.45 -22.88
N GLU A 398 -21.10 -3.03 -23.97
CA GLU A 398 -20.60 -4.29 -24.54
C GLU A 398 -19.13 -4.17 -24.97
N ARG A 399 -18.73 -3.03 -25.55
CA ARG A 399 -17.35 -2.77 -25.97
C ARG A 399 -16.44 -2.39 -24.81
N LEU A 400 -17.01 -1.83 -23.75
CA LEU A 400 -16.27 -1.40 -22.58
C LEU A 400 -16.18 -2.50 -21.51
N GLU A 401 -16.85 -3.65 -21.67
CA GLU A 401 -16.91 -4.69 -20.64
C GLU A 401 -15.52 -5.06 -20.10
N THR A 402 -14.56 -5.40 -20.96
CA THR A 402 -13.19 -5.76 -20.54
C THR A 402 -12.49 -4.60 -19.84
N PHE A 403 -12.68 -3.38 -20.34
CA PHE A 403 -12.07 -2.17 -19.80
C PHE A 403 -12.66 -1.78 -18.45
N THR A 404 -13.98 -1.73 -18.33
CA THR A 404 -14.72 -1.50 -17.09
C THR A 404 -14.38 -2.59 -16.06
N ASN A 405 -14.24 -3.84 -16.48
CA ASN A 405 -13.79 -4.93 -15.60
C ASN A 405 -12.34 -4.74 -15.10
N ARG A 406 -11.47 -4.09 -15.87
CA ARG A 406 -10.07 -3.85 -15.53
C ARG A 406 -9.83 -2.56 -14.74
N PHE A 407 -10.52 -1.49 -15.11
CA PHE A 407 -10.25 -0.14 -14.61
C PHE A 407 -11.46 0.53 -13.94
N GLY A 408 -12.67 -0.02 -14.08
CA GLY A 408 -13.91 0.54 -13.53
C GLY A 408 -14.45 1.72 -14.34
N ASN A 409 -13.66 2.78 -14.54
CA ASN A 409 -14.03 3.94 -15.36
C ASN A 409 -12.80 4.62 -15.97
N PHE A 410 -13.02 5.58 -16.85
CA PHE A 410 -11.92 6.24 -17.57
C PHE A 410 -11.06 7.14 -16.68
N THR A 411 -11.62 7.79 -15.65
CA THR A 411 -10.84 8.58 -14.68
C THR A 411 -9.86 7.71 -13.90
N THR A 412 -10.28 6.50 -13.51
CA THR A 412 -9.40 5.52 -12.85
C THR A 412 -8.34 5.01 -13.82
N TYR A 413 -8.68 4.77 -15.08
CA TYR A 413 -7.69 4.44 -16.12
C TYR A 413 -6.62 5.53 -16.26
N LEU A 414 -7.01 6.81 -16.34
CA LEU A 414 -6.06 7.91 -16.40
C LEU A 414 -5.16 7.96 -15.17
N ARG A 415 -5.70 7.73 -13.98
CA ARG A 415 -4.89 7.64 -12.75
C ARG A 415 -3.92 6.46 -12.78
N ASP A 416 -4.35 5.30 -13.28
CA ASP A 416 -3.51 4.11 -13.42
C ASP A 416 -2.40 4.31 -14.47
N ARG A 417 -2.73 5.00 -15.55
CA ARG A 417 -1.78 5.39 -16.60
C ARG A 417 -0.82 6.46 -16.11
N GLU A 418 -1.28 7.50 -15.43
CA GLU A 418 -0.44 8.52 -14.81
C GLU A 418 0.57 7.86 -13.86
N ARG A 419 0.15 6.85 -13.08
CA ARG A 419 1.06 6.03 -12.25
C ARG A 419 2.08 5.23 -13.06
N SER A 420 1.71 4.78 -14.27
CA SER A 420 2.55 3.94 -15.14
C SER A 420 3.52 4.75 -16.02
N ASP A 421 3.08 5.88 -16.57
CA ASP A 421 3.82 6.74 -17.53
C ASP A 421 4.85 7.65 -16.85
N THR A 422 4.59 8.06 -15.61
CA THR A 422 5.51 8.93 -14.88
C THR A 422 6.64 8.16 -14.21
N GLY A 423 6.61 6.82 -14.17
CA GLY A 423 7.40 6.08 -13.19
C GLY A 423 7.28 6.66 -11.76
N SER A 424 6.21 7.43 -11.51
CA SER A 424 6.01 8.25 -10.32
C SER A 424 4.87 7.61 -9.57
N SER A 425 5.29 6.73 -8.67
CA SER A 425 4.63 6.42 -7.43
C SER A 425 4.27 7.74 -6.71
N THR A 426 3.16 8.39 -7.06
CA THR A 426 2.56 9.41 -6.18
C THR A 426 1.88 8.69 -5.04
N ILE A 427 2.74 8.24 -4.14
CA ILE A 427 2.34 7.68 -2.86
C ILE A 427 1.91 8.88 -2.04
N THR A 428 0.59 8.97 -1.84
CA THR A 428 0.06 9.86 -0.81
C THR A 428 0.52 9.27 0.52
N LEU A 429 1.66 9.75 1.00
CA LEU A 429 2.24 9.30 2.25
C LEU A 429 1.40 9.81 3.42
N GLY A 430 0.46 8.98 3.86
CA GLY A 430 -0.25 9.23 5.11
C GLY A 430 0.58 8.79 6.31
N ALA A 431 0.17 9.17 7.52
CA ALA A 431 0.84 8.76 8.76
C ALA A 431 0.87 7.23 9.05
N ASP A 432 0.34 6.41 8.14
CA ASP A 432 0.31 4.95 8.20
C ASP A 432 1.08 4.27 7.03
N SER A 433 1.84 5.01 6.22
CA SER A 433 2.66 4.45 5.12
C SER A 433 3.72 3.47 5.60
N ASP A 434 3.88 2.36 4.88
CA ASP A 434 4.85 1.32 5.19
C ASP A 434 6.21 1.54 4.51
N LEU A 435 7.16 0.61 4.72
CA LEU A 435 8.52 0.76 4.18
C LEU A 435 8.55 0.74 2.66
N GLN A 436 7.69 -0.07 2.03
CA GLN A 436 7.61 -0.17 0.58
C GLN A 436 7.06 1.15 0.01
N ASP A 437 6.02 1.68 0.64
CA ASP A 437 5.39 2.94 0.26
C ASP A 437 6.39 4.10 0.30
N VAL A 438 7.15 4.20 1.38
CA VAL A 438 8.13 5.29 1.50
C VAL A 438 9.29 5.11 0.51
N SER A 439 9.71 3.87 0.25
CA SER A 439 10.82 3.60 -0.67
C SER A 439 10.45 3.97 -2.11
N GLU A 440 9.25 3.62 -2.56
CA GLU A 440 8.74 3.99 -3.88
C GLU A 440 8.56 5.51 -4.00
N ALA A 441 8.08 6.19 -2.95
CA ALA A 441 7.93 7.65 -2.94
C ALA A 441 9.28 8.36 -3.07
N LEU A 442 10.31 7.80 -2.43
CA LEU A 442 11.68 8.30 -2.48
C LEU A 442 12.31 8.12 -3.86
N LEU A 443 12.02 7.02 -4.55
CA LEU A 443 12.50 6.74 -5.91
C LEU A 443 11.78 7.57 -6.99
N GLY A 444 10.56 8.05 -6.70
CA GLY A 444 9.72 8.83 -7.60
C GLY A 444 9.73 10.34 -7.35
N PHE A 445 10.54 10.84 -6.41
CA PHE A 445 10.51 12.26 -6.03
C PHE A 445 10.96 13.16 -7.21
N PRO A 446 10.10 14.09 -7.71
CA PRO A 446 10.48 14.94 -8.84
C PRO A 446 11.53 15.97 -8.39
N THR A 447 12.55 16.17 -9.21
CA THR A 447 13.69 17.06 -8.92
C THR A 447 13.23 18.50 -8.61
N ASP A 448 12.17 18.95 -9.27
CA ASP A 448 11.65 20.31 -9.15
C ASP A 448 10.84 20.57 -7.86
N GLU A 449 10.48 19.52 -7.09
CA GLU A 449 9.74 19.65 -5.82
C GLU A 449 10.60 19.29 -4.59
N LEU A 450 11.93 19.15 -4.74
CA LEU A 450 12.80 18.74 -3.64
C LEU A 450 12.79 19.75 -2.48
N PRO A 451 12.46 19.32 -1.25
CA PRO A 451 12.42 20.21 -0.08
C PRO A 451 13.84 20.61 0.32
N LEU A 452 14.08 21.85 0.73
CA LEU A 452 15.43 22.23 1.20
C LEU A 452 15.67 21.74 2.63
N PHE A 453 14.61 21.73 3.44
CA PHE A 453 14.65 21.36 4.85
C PHE A 453 13.70 20.20 5.15
N ALA A 454 14.02 19.47 6.22
CA ALA A 454 13.23 18.36 6.69
C ALA A 454 11.77 18.76 6.86
N GLU A 455 11.47 19.88 7.53
CA GLU A 455 10.12 20.40 7.82
C GLU A 455 9.22 20.58 6.58
N GLU A 456 9.81 20.91 5.43
CA GLU A 456 9.09 21.11 4.15
C GLU A 456 8.78 19.80 3.43
N SER A 457 9.34 18.69 3.90
CA SER A 457 9.13 17.38 3.29
C SER A 457 7.76 16.79 3.63
N ARG A 458 7.04 16.33 2.59
CA ARG A 458 5.81 15.52 2.72
C ARG A 458 6.04 14.20 3.49
N LEU A 459 7.30 13.77 3.66
CA LEU A 459 7.68 12.59 4.44
C LEU A 459 7.64 12.80 5.96
N ASN A 460 7.42 14.02 6.46
CA ASN A 460 7.33 14.28 7.90
C ASN A 460 6.10 13.71 8.57
N GLU A 461 5.04 13.47 7.80
CA GLU A 461 3.82 12.86 8.32
C GLU A 461 4.01 11.36 8.62
N VAL A 462 5.07 10.75 8.09
CA VAL A 462 5.39 9.32 8.20
C VAL A 462 6.26 9.00 9.42
N ASP A 463 6.13 7.78 9.93
CA ASP A 463 6.94 7.28 11.04
C ASP A 463 8.45 7.40 10.76
N THR A 464 9.18 7.98 11.72
CA THR A 464 10.62 8.26 11.59
C THR A 464 11.46 7.00 11.36
N GLN A 465 11.08 5.86 11.92
CA GLN A 465 11.82 4.61 11.75
C GLN A 465 11.60 4.03 10.36
N VAL A 466 10.37 4.08 9.85
CA VAL A 466 10.04 3.68 8.47
C VAL A 466 10.80 4.55 7.48
N ARG A 467 10.81 5.86 7.69
CA ARG A 467 11.51 6.82 6.82
C ARG A 467 13.02 6.60 6.78
N LYS A 468 13.64 6.37 7.94
CA LYS A 468 15.08 6.05 8.03
C LYS A 468 15.44 4.74 7.33
N ALA A 469 14.59 3.73 7.47
CA ALA A 469 14.82 2.45 6.81
C ALA A 469 14.65 2.60 5.29
N ALA A 470 13.58 3.23 4.83
CA ALA A 470 13.32 3.46 3.40
C ALA A 470 14.39 4.34 2.73
N PHE A 471 14.84 5.42 3.37
CA PHE A 471 15.97 6.22 2.89
C PHE A 471 17.22 5.37 2.73
N ARG A 472 17.55 4.54 3.73
CA ARG A 472 18.73 3.69 3.69
C ARG A 472 18.64 2.63 2.58
N GLU A 473 17.52 1.90 2.48
CA GLU A 473 17.34 0.90 1.44
C GLU A 473 17.36 1.53 0.04
N GLY A 474 16.70 2.68 -0.14
CA GLY A 474 16.73 3.40 -1.42
C GLY A 474 18.12 3.89 -1.83
N ILE A 475 18.96 4.33 -0.87
CA ILE A 475 20.36 4.66 -1.16
C ILE A 475 21.16 3.43 -1.59
N TYR A 476 20.91 2.27 -1.00
CA TYR A 476 21.56 1.02 -1.40
C TYR A 476 21.07 0.50 -2.76
N GLU A 477 19.84 0.84 -3.14
CA GLU A 477 19.28 0.48 -4.43
C GLU A 477 19.89 1.31 -5.58
N ILE A 478 20.16 2.60 -5.36
CA ILE A 478 20.59 3.52 -6.43
C ILE A 478 22.12 3.59 -6.62
N TYR A 479 22.90 3.13 -5.63
CA TYR A 479 24.37 3.11 -5.69
C TYR A 479 24.91 1.69 -5.78
N SER A 480 25.83 1.45 -6.73
CA SER A 480 26.51 0.17 -6.90
C SER A 480 27.72 -0.03 -5.97
N GLY A 481 28.10 0.99 -5.20
CA GLY A 481 29.27 1.02 -4.34
C GLY A 481 29.45 2.37 -3.66
N CYS A 482 30.54 2.53 -2.92
CA CYS A 482 30.82 3.78 -2.22
C CYS A 482 31.00 4.94 -3.20
N ALA A 483 30.28 6.05 -3.01
CA ALA A 483 30.31 7.24 -3.85
C ALA A 483 31.72 7.85 -3.99
N ILE A 484 32.59 7.67 -2.99
CA ILE A 484 33.96 8.21 -3.01
C ILE A 484 34.98 7.26 -3.66
N CYS A 485 34.84 5.94 -3.51
CA CYS A 485 35.89 5.01 -3.97
C CYS A 485 35.43 3.91 -4.92
N GLY A 486 34.14 3.86 -5.22
CA GLY A 486 33.49 2.90 -6.11
C GLY A 486 33.47 1.46 -5.59
N LYS A 487 33.95 1.20 -4.36
CA LYS A 487 34.04 -0.16 -3.82
C LYS A 487 32.80 -0.55 -3.03
N LEU A 488 32.41 -1.81 -3.21
CA LEU A 488 31.44 -2.54 -2.40
C LEU A 488 32.16 -3.72 -1.77
N PHE A 489 32.08 -3.86 -0.45
CA PHE A 489 32.59 -5.04 0.27
C PHE A 489 31.43 -5.78 0.90
N GLU A 490 31.45 -7.10 0.77
CA GLU A 490 30.43 -8.00 1.30
C GLU A 490 31.03 -8.90 2.39
N SER A 491 30.26 -9.11 3.45
CA SER A 491 30.58 -10.11 4.46
C SER A 491 30.24 -11.52 3.95
N PRO A 492 30.83 -12.59 4.52
CA PRO A 492 30.45 -13.96 4.19
C PRO A 492 28.97 -14.30 4.45
N SER A 493 28.27 -13.51 5.29
CA SER A 493 26.83 -13.62 5.53
C SER A 493 25.98 -12.82 4.54
N GLY A 494 26.60 -12.12 3.58
CA GLY A 494 25.92 -11.34 2.55
C GLY A 494 25.57 -9.90 2.93
N GLU A 495 26.13 -9.37 4.03
CA GLU A 495 25.93 -7.97 4.42
C GLU A 495 26.93 -7.05 3.70
N HIS A 496 26.48 -5.87 3.27
CA HIS A 496 27.33 -4.88 2.60
C HIS A 496 27.92 -3.87 3.58
N ASN A 497 29.11 -3.35 3.27
CA ASN A 497 29.81 -2.35 4.10
C ASN A 497 29.40 -0.89 3.80
N LEU A 498 28.31 -0.68 3.07
CA LEU A 498 27.79 0.63 2.73
C LEU A 498 26.90 1.16 3.84
N GLU A 499 26.94 2.47 4.00
CA GLU A 499 26.15 3.26 4.93
C GLU A 499 25.52 4.41 4.13
N ALA A 500 24.25 4.70 4.39
CA ALA A 500 23.57 5.85 3.80
C ALA A 500 23.91 7.10 4.61
N ALA A 501 24.66 8.01 4.00
CA ALA A 501 25.10 9.27 4.59
C ALA A 501 24.30 10.43 4.00
N HIS A 502 23.86 11.37 4.84
CA HIS A 502 23.21 12.59 4.36
C HIS A 502 24.25 13.64 3.92
N ILE A 503 23.99 14.33 2.81
CA ILE A 503 24.78 15.46 2.35
C ILE A 503 24.53 16.66 3.26
N LEU A 504 23.28 17.11 3.39
CA LEU A 504 22.88 18.03 4.46
C LEU A 504 22.52 17.19 5.69
N PRO A 505 23.28 17.27 6.82
CA PRO A 505 23.05 16.41 7.96
C PRO A 505 21.66 16.58 8.57
N ARG A 506 21.11 15.50 9.14
CA ARG A 506 19.81 15.56 9.84
C ARG A 506 19.83 16.49 11.05
N ALA A 507 20.98 16.65 11.71
CA ALA A 507 21.14 17.60 12.83
C ALA A 507 20.95 19.06 12.40
N ASP A 508 21.06 19.30 11.09
CA ASP A 508 21.01 20.59 10.40
C ASP A 508 19.73 20.75 9.57
N ASP A 509 18.68 19.99 9.91
CA ASP A 509 17.39 19.92 9.21
C ASP A 509 17.48 19.38 7.77
N GLY A 510 18.43 18.49 7.48
CA GLY A 510 18.49 17.77 6.21
C GLY A 510 17.27 16.86 5.96
N PRO A 511 16.60 16.96 4.79
CA PRO A 511 15.46 16.12 4.45
C PRO A 511 15.89 14.67 4.13
N ASP A 512 15.02 13.71 4.42
CA ASP A 512 15.24 12.30 4.11
C ASP A 512 14.81 11.98 2.66
N VAL A 513 15.44 12.60 1.65
CA VAL A 513 15.23 12.34 0.21
C VAL A 513 16.49 11.78 -0.43
N LEU A 514 16.38 10.92 -1.46
CA LEU A 514 17.54 10.20 -2.01
C LEU A 514 18.60 11.13 -2.59
N GLN A 515 18.19 12.25 -3.18
CA GLN A 515 19.09 13.27 -3.72
C GLN A 515 19.86 14.03 -2.63
N ASN A 516 19.49 13.89 -1.35
CA ASN A 516 20.25 14.35 -0.18
C ASN A 516 21.14 13.23 0.41
N GLY A 517 21.31 12.09 -0.27
CA GLY A 517 22.02 10.94 0.25
C GLY A 517 23.17 10.45 -0.63
N LEU A 518 24.19 9.89 0.05
CA LEU A 518 25.35 9.23 -0.54
C LEU A 518 25.50 7.83 0.06
N ALA A 519 25.78 6.82 -0.76
CA ALA A 519 26.24 5.54 -0.26
C ALA A 519 27.75 5.62 0.04
N LEU A 520 28.17 5.53 1.30
CA LEU A 520 29.57 5.62 1.69
C LEU A 520 29.99 4.36 2.46
N CYS A 521 31.23 3.90 2.26
CA CYS A 521 31.77 2.87 3.16
C CYS A 521 32.05 3.49 4.53
N SER A 522 32.01 2.70 5.61
CA SER A 522 32.20 3.18 7.00
C SER A 522 33.38 4.13 7.19
N ARG A 523 34.48 3.92 6.45
CA ARG A 523 35.66 4.79 6.51
C ARG A 523 35.44 6.15 5.84
N HIS A 524 34.83 6.18 4.66
CA HIS A 524 34.58 7.44 3.96
C HIS A 524 33.37 8.19 4.53
N HIS A 525 32.39 7.48 5.10
CA HIS A 525 31.30 8.09 5.85
C HIS A 525 31.85 8.86 7.06
N TRP A 526 32.67 8.19 7.89
CA TRP A 526 33.32 8.84 9.02
C TRP A 526 34.13 10.07 8.59
N ALA A 527 34.91 9.96 7.51
CA ALA A 527 35.74 11.06 7.05
C ALA A 527 34.91 12.23 6.47
N PHE A 528 33.83 11.94 5.76
CA PHE A 528 32.91 12.94 5.23
C PHE A 528 32.25 13.75 6.36
N ASP A 529 31.75 13.07 7.40
CA ASP A 529 31.14 13.71 8.57
C ASP A 529 32.13 14.53 9.42
N ASN A 530 33.42 14.19 9.37
CA ASN A 530 34.47 14.92 10.08
C ASN A 530 35.14 16.00 9.21
N GLY A 531 34.57 16.32 8.04
CA GLY A 531 35.03 17.43 7.19
C GLY A 531 36.31 17.17 6.42
N TRP A 532 36.69 15.91 6.21
CA TRP A 532 37.85 15.59 5.37
C TRP A 532 37.57 15.75 3.88
N PHE A 533 36.30 15.58 3.50
CA PHE A 533 35.81 15.61 2.14
C PHE A 533 34.83 16.77 2.00
N GLU A 534 35.09 17.63 1.03
CA GLU A 534 34.17 18.59 0.48
C GLU A 534 33.84 18.15 -0.95
N ILE A 535 32.62 18.43 -1.39
CA ILE A 535 32.17 18.08 -2.74
C ILE A 535 31.62 19.36 -3.34
N ASP A 536 31.99 19.68 -4.57
CA ASP A 536 31.42 20.84 -5.26
C ASP A 536 30.16 20.47 -6.08
N GLU A 537 29.51 21.48 -6.64
CA GLU A 537 28.28 21.30 -7.45
C GLU A 537 28.51 20.54 -8.76
N THR A 538 29.77 20.40 -9.18
CA THR A 538 30.18 19.61 -10.34
C THR A 538 30.53 18.16 -9.97
N TYR A 539 30.34 17.81 -8.68
CA TYR A 539 30.67 16.53 -8.08
C TYR A 539 32.17 16.24 -8.01
N GLU A 540 33.01 17.27 -8.06
CA GLU A 540 34.46 17.14 -7.79
C GLU A 540 34.71 17.06 -6.28
N ILE A 541 35.59 16.15 -5.88
CA ILE A 541 35.95 15.92 -4.48
C ILE A 541 37.15 16.80 -4.13
N GLU A 542 37.00 17.65 -3.12
CA GLU A 542 38.08 18.44 -2.53
C GLU A 542 38.44 17.89 -1.13
N ILE A 543 39.73 17.78 -0.85
CA ILE A 543 40.23 17.27 0.43
C ILE A 543 40.83 18.41 1.23
N GLN A 544 40.31 18.62 2.44
CA GLN A 544 40.82 19.63 3.36
C GLN A 544 42.28 19.34 3.75
N ASP A 545 43.14 20.36 3.63
CA ASP A 545 44.59 20.20 3.79
C ASP A 545 45.01 20.12 5.26
N HIS A 546 45.25 18.90 5.72
CA HIS A 546 45.61 18.58 7.11
C HIS A 546 46.85 17.67 7.18
N PRO A 547 48.03 18.14 6.75
CA PRO A 547 49.23 17.30 6.58
C PRO A 547 49.78 16.74 7.90
N ASN A 548 49.35 17.28 9.04
CA ASN A 548 49.77 16.85 10.37
C ASN A 548 48.86 15.78 10.99
N LEU A 549 47.74 15.42 10.36
CA LEU A 549 46.80 14.42 10.86
C LEU A 549 47.03 13.05 10.21
N ALA A 550 46.95 11.99 11.02
CA ALA A 550 47.06 10.63 10.52
C ALA A 550 45.90 10.31 9.56
N GLY A 551 46.22 9.75 8.39
CA GLY A 551 45.24 9.43 7.34
C GLY A 551 45.13 10.48 6.23
N HIS A 552 45.73 11.67 6.37
CA HIS A 552 45.67 12.72 5.35
C HIS A 552 46.16 12.25 3.96
N GLU A 553 47.31 11.58 3.88
CA GLU A 553 47.82 11.03 2.61
C GLU A 553 46.86 9.98 1.98
N GLU A 554 46.07 9.26 2.79
CA GLU A 554 45.12 8.28 2.28
C GLU A 554 43.87 8.91 1.66
N PHE A 555 43.47 10.08 2.15
CA PHE A 555 42.32 10.82 1.61
C PHE A 555 42.72 11.73 0.46
N LEU A 556 43.91 12.35 0.52
CA LEU A 556 44.42 13.28 -0.49
C LEU A 556 44.42 12.70 -1.92
N ARG A 557 44.56 11.38 -2.07
CA ARG A 557 44.50 10.71 -3.38
C ARG A 557 43.16 10.87 -4.11
N PHE A 558 42.08 11.19 -3.39
CA PHE A 558 40.74 11.43 -3.97
C PHE A 558 40.54 12.90 -4.35
N ASN A 559 41.50 13.78 -4.06
CA ASN A 559 41.39 15.20 -4.38
C ASN A 559 41.38 15.42 -5.90
N GLY A 560 40.35 16.08 -6.41
CA GLY A 560 40.10 16.29 -7.84
C GLY A 560 39.52 15.07 -8.56
N GLU A 561 39.17 13.99 -7.84
CA GLU A 561 38.38 12.90 -8.42
C GLU A 561 36.90 13.28 -8.42
N SER A 562 36.14 12.77 -9.39
CA SER A 562 34.70 12.94 -9.42
C SER A 562 34.00 11.88 -8.56
N LEU A 563 32.93 12.28 -7.89
CA LEU A 563 32.05 11.37 -7.18
C LEU A 563 31.48 10.31 -8.12
N HIS A 564 31.37 9.08 -7.65
CA HIS A 564 30.59 8.04 -8.31
C HIS A 564 29.11 8.31 -8.10
N LEU A 565 28.39 8.60 -9.18
CA LEU A 565 26.98 8.95 -9.17
C LEU A 565 26.09 7.73 -9.44
N PRO A 566 24.81 7.76 -9.00
CA PRO A 566 23.80 6.79 -9.42
C PRO A 566 23.63 6.71 -10.94
N GLU A 567 23.12 5.58 -11.46
CA GLU A 567 22.88 5.43 -12.91
C GLU A 567 21.76 6.35 -13.43
N ARG A 568 20.78 6.66 -12.57
CA ARG A 568 19.64 7.52 -12.90
C ARG A 568 19.99 8.97 -12.61
N GLU A 569 20.06 9.81 -13.66
CA GLU A 569 20.39 11.24 -13.53
C GLU A 569 19.47 12.00 -12.56
N GLY A 570 18.17 11.70 -12.55
CA GLY A 570 17.21 12.33 -11.63
C GLY A 570 17.39 11.97 -10.15
N LEU A 571 18.26 11.00 -9.84
CA LEU A 571 18.59 10.58 -8.48
C LEU A 571 20.01 10.98 -8.08
N HIS A 572 20.71 11.76 -8.90
CA HIS A 572 21.99 12.34 -8.52
C HIS A 572 21.85 13.22 -7.27
N PRO A 573 22.93 13.33 -6.46
CA PRO A 573 23.03 14.34 -5.42
C PRO A 573 22.61 15.72 -5.93
N HIS A 574 21.61 16.34 -5.30
CA HIS A 574 21.11 17.61 -5.78
C HIS A 574 22.12 18.73 -5.44
N PRO A 575 22.50 19.60 -6.39
CA PRO A 575 23.48 20.67 -6.15
C PRO A 575 23.13 21.59 -4.97
N GLN A 576 21.85 21.81 -4.71
CA GLN A 576 21.41 22.66 -3.59
C GLN A 576 21.79 22.12 -2.21
N TYR A 577 21.76 20.80 -1.99
CA TYR A 577 22.16 20.23 -0.69
C TYR A 577 23.68 20.32 -0.49
N ILE A 578 24.44 20.18 -1.58
CA ILE A 578 25.89 20.34 -1.59
C ILE A 578 26.26 21.80 -1.26
N GLN A 579 25.65 22.76 -1.97
CA GLN A 579 25.81 24.19 -1.70
C GLN A 579 25.51 24.54 -0.24
N GLU A 580 24.38 24.07 0.29
CA GLU A 580 23.96 24.39 1.65
C GLU A 580 24.86 23.75 2.72
N ARG A 581 25.36 22.52 2.48
CA ARG A 581 26.36 21.90 3.37
C ARG A 581 27.65 22.73 3.40
N ASN A 582 28.21 23.07 2.24
CA ASN A 582 29.49 23.78 2.16
C ASN A 582 29.37 25.18 2.79
N ARG A 583 28.26 25.89 2.53
CA ARG A 583 27.96 27.18 3.17
C ARG A 583 28.01 27.12 4.69
N ARG A 584 27.55 26.03 5.31
CA ARG A 584 27.54 25.84 6.77
C ARG A 584 28.88 25.40 7.34
N GLN A 585 29.74 24.78 6.53
CA GLN A 585 31.10 24.45 6.95
C GLN A 585 32.02 25.68 7.00
N ASP A 586 31.69 26.71 6.22
CA ASP A 586 32.37 28.01 6.20
C ASP A 586 31.93 28.98 7.33
N GLU A 587 30.78 28.74 7.98
CA GLU A 587 30.21 29.53 9.09
C GLU A 587 30.71 29.06 10.47
#